data_AF-A0A7J9RT41-F1
#
_entry.id   AF-A0A7J9RT41-F1
#
_cell.length_a   1.000
_cell.length_b   1.000
_cell.length_c   1.000
_cell.angle_alpha   90.00
_cell.angle_beta   90.00
_cell.angle_gamma   90.00
#
_symmetry.space_group_name_H-M   'P 1'
#
loop_
_entity.id
_entity.type
_entity.pdbx_description
1 polymer ?
#
loop_
_entity_poly.entity_id
_entity_poly.type
_entity_poly.pdbx_seq_one_letter_code
_entity_poly.pdbx_strand_id
1 'polypeptide(L)'
;MKDKKLVLTGSSTVLLGLTAYLHSIDHSTWVQLPPPPICSNPLVSCAPTGYYAPPPWYANLWPETLVIGLGLLLITWYKELYYGIKTLYKKWYDYEFGWQEEELSPFKIHRPDEEE
;
A
#
# COMPACT_ATOMS: atom_id res chain seq x y z
N MET A 1 -9.77 -14.08 -22.69
CA MET A 1 -8.74 -14.02 -21.62
C MET A 1 -8.48 -12.58 -21.15
N LYS A 2 -8.51 -11.58 -22.06
CA LYS A 2 -8.42 -10.15 -21.72
C LYS A 2 -9.57 -9.66 -20.81
N ASP A 3 -10.80 -10.13 -21.04
CA ASP A 3 -11.98 -9.68 -20.28
C ASP A 3 -11.90 -10.08 -18.81
N LYS A 4 -11.40 -11.29 -18.52
CA LYS A 4 -11.19 -11.78 -17.15
C LYS A 4 -10.17 -10.94 -16.39
N LYS A 5 -9.06 -10.55 -17.05
CA LYS A 5 -8.01 -9.70 -16.45
C LYS A 5 -8.54 -8.30 -16.14
N LEU A 6 -9.37 -7.76 -17.04
CA LEU A 6 -9.97 -6.44 -16.87
C LEU A 6 -11.01 -6.42 -15.75
N VAL A 7 -11.86 -7.46 -15.67
CA VAL A 7 -12.81 -7.63 -14.56
C VAL A 7 -12.10 -7.78 -13.22
N LEU A 8 -11.06 -8.62 -13.13
CA LEU A 8 -10.29 -8.77 -11.89
C LEU A 8 -9.64 -7.45 -11.48
N THR A 9 -9.01 -6.74 -12.42
CA THR A 9 -8.38 -5.45 -12.14
C THR A 9 -9.42 -4.43 -11.66
N GLY A 10 -10.56 -4.33 -12.34
CA GLY A 10 -11.65 -3.44 -11.95
C GLY A 10 -12.19 -3.75 -10.55
N SER A 11 -12.44 -5.03 -10.25
CA SER A 11 -12.89 -5.46 -8.91
C SER A 11 -11.88 -5.14 -7.82
N SER A 12 -10.58 -5.33 -8.10
CA SER A 12 -9.50 -4.98 -7.18
C SER A 12 -9.44 -3.48 -6.91
N THR A 13 -9.56 -2.64 -7.94
CA THR A 13 -9.62 -1.17 -7.77
C THR A 13 -10.81 -0.74 -6.92
N VAL A 14 -11.99 -1.35 -7.12
CA VAL A 14 -13.17 -1.08 -6.29
C VAL A 14 -12.93 -1.48 -4.83
N LEU A 15 -12.32 -2.65 -4.57
CA LEU A 15 -12.00 -3.11 -3.22
C LEU A 15 -10.97 -2.22 -2.52
N LEU A 16 -9.96 -1.72 -3.25
CA LEU A 16 -8.98 -0.76 -2.72
C LEU A 16 -9.63 0.60 -2.43
N GLY A 17 -10.55 1.06 -3.29
CA GLY A 17 -11.34 2.26 -3.02
C GLY A 17 -12.22 2.10 -1.78
N LEU A 18 -12.89 0.95 -1.63
CA LEU A 18 -13.67 0.62 -0.44
C LEU A 18 -12.80 0.57 0.82
N THR A 19 -11.61 -0.01 0.72
CA THR A 19 -10.62 -0.04 1.80
C THR A 19 -10.28 1.37 2.28
N ALA A 20 -9.96 2.28 1.34
CA ALA A 20 -9.63 3.66 1.68
C ALA A 20 -10.81 4.38 2.35
N TYR A 21 -12.04 4.11 1.88
CA TYR A 21 -13.25 4.64 2.49
C TYR A 21 -13.45 4.12 3.93
N LEU A 22 -13.37 2.80 4.13
CA LEU A 22 -13.53 2.18 5.45
C LEU A 22 -12.46 2.65 6.43
N HIS A 23 -11.21 2.72 5.98
CA HIS A 23 -10.11 3.25 6.78
C HIS A 23 -10.34 4.71 7.18
N SER A 24 -10.90 5.52 6.27
CA SER A 24 -11.23 6.92 6.55
C SER A 24 -12.32 7.09 7.61
N ILE A 25 -13.16 6.09 7.89
CA ILE A 25 -14.23 6.18 8.90
C ILE A 25 -13.93 5.35 10.16
N ASP A 26 -12.77 4.69 10.21
CA ASP A 26 -12.31 3.85 11.33
C ASP A 26 -11.73 4.68 12.48
N HIS A 27 -12.38 5.78 12.81
CA HIS A 27 -11.99 6.63 13.92
C HIS A 27 -13.23 7.19 14.63
N SER A 28 -13.09 7.47 15.93
CA SER A 28 -14.16 8.08 16.69
C SER A 28 -14.44 9.50 16.21
N THR A 29 -15.72 9.83 16.05
CA THR A 29 -16.13 11.16 15.59
C THR A 29 -16.72 11.93 16.76
N TRP A 30 -16.30 13.18 16.95
CA TRP A 30 -16.90 14.06 17.94
C TRP A 30 -18.24 14.59 17.44
N VAL A 31 -19.31 14.34 18.19
CA VAL A 31 -20.65 14.84 17.91
C VAL A 31 -20.97 15.94 18.90
N GLN A 32 -21.13 17.17 18.40
CA GLN A 32 -21.57 18.30 19.22
C GLN A 32 -23.10 18.25 19.38
N LEU A 33 -23.57 18.27 20.63
CA LEU A 33 -24.99 18.39 20.91
C LEU A 33 -25.44 19.85 20.73
N PRO A 34 -26.70 20.07 20.32
CA PRO A 34 -27.28 21.39 20.37
C PRO A 34 -27.30 21.89 21.82
N PRO A 35 -27.00 23.19 22.05
CA PRO A 35 -27.04 23.74 23.40
C PRO A 35 -28.45 23.62 23.98
N PRO A 36 -28.59 23.32 25.28
CA PRO A 36 -29.90 23.26 25.91
C PRO A 36 -30.61 24.63 25.85
N PRO A 37 -31.95 24.66 25.85
CA PRO A 37 -32.75 25.89 25.64
C PRO A 37 -32.57 26.97 26.73
N ILE A 38 -31.91 26.62 27.85
CA ILE A 38 -31.69 27.50 29.01
C ILE A 38 -30.43 28.37 28.83
N CYS A 39 -29.62 28.12 27.80
CA CYS A 39 -28.36 28.82 27.51
C CYS A 39 -28.54 30.22 26.88
N SER A 40 -29.73 30.80 26.91
CA SER A 40 -30.01 32.18 26.49
C SER A 40 -29.57 33.23 27.51
N ASN A 41 -29.15 32.82 28.70
CA ASN A 41 -28.69 33.71 29.77
C ASN A 41 -27.16 33.96 29.67
N PRO A 42 -26.69 35.21 29.50
CA PRO A 42 -25.27 35.52 29.30
C PRO A 42 -24.39 35.32 30.56
N LEU A 43 -24.97 35.04 31.72
CA LEU A 43 -24.23 34.74 32.97
C LEU A 43 -23.87 33.26 33.14
N VAL A 44 -24.39 32.36 32.29
CA VAL A 44 -24.13 30.91 32.39
C VAL A 44 -23.23 30.50 31.23
N SER A 45 -21.99 30.14 31.52
CA SER A 45 -21.08 29.55 30.52
C SER A 45 -21.58 28.15 30.15
N CYS A 46 -22.33 28.07 29.05
CA CYS A 46 -22.68 26.80 28.44
C CYS A 46 -21.53 26.34 27.54
N ALA A 47 -20.61 25.55 28.09
CA ALA A 47 -19.65 24.84 27.27
C ALA A 47 -20.41 23.89 26.30
N PRO A 48 -20.01 23.81 25.01
CA PRO A 48 -20.60 22.85 24.10
C PRO A 48 -20.39 21.44 24.66
N THR A 49 -21.50 20.74 24.91
CA THR A 49 -21.46 19.34 25.30
C THR A 49 -21.45 18.48 24.03
N GLY A 50 -20.74 17.36 24.09
CA GLY A 50 -20.65 16.42 23.00
C GLY A 50 -20.19 15.06 23.50
N TYR A 51 -20.25 14.07 22.62
CA TYR A 51 -19.74 12.73 22.89
C TYR A 51 -18.94 12.21 21.71
N TYR A 52 -18.08 11.23 21.98
CA TYR A 52 -17.40 10.47 20.94
C TYR A 52 -18.32 9.34 20.47
N ALA A 53 -18.75 9.43 19.21
CA ALA A 53 -19.40 8.31 18.56
C ALA A 53 -18.32 7.28 18.18
N PRO A 54 -18.46 6.01 18.57
CA PRO A 54 -17.56 4.96 18.11
C PRO A 54 -17.74 4.76 16.59
N PRO A 55 -16.68 4.32 15.89
CA PRO A 55 -16.80 4.00 14.47
C PRO A 55 -17.84 2.89 14.26
N PRO A 56 -18.51 2.87 13.10
CA PRO A 56 -19.44 1.80 12.78
C PRO A 56 -18.71 0.46 12.73
N TRP A 57 -19.38 -0.62 13.13
CA TRP A 57 -18.77 -1.96 13.26
C TRP A 57 -18.11 -2.47 11.96
N TYR A 58 -18.57 -2.01 10.80
CA TYR A 58 -18.02 -2.38 9.50
C TYR A 58 -16.78 -1.57 9.10
N ALA A 59 -16.46 -0.46 9.78
CA ALA A 59 -15.26 0.34 9.48
C ALA A 59 -13.98 -0.50 9.68
N ASN A 60 -13.99 -1.38 10.69
CA ASN A 60 -12.89 -2.27 11.00
C ASN A 60 -12.68 -3.40 9.95
N LEU A 61 -13.47 -3.46 8.88
CA LEU A 61 -13.27 -4.41 7.76
C LEU A 61 -12.23 -3.93 6.73
N TRP A 62 -11.64 -2.75 6.93
CA TRP A 62 -10.64 -2.19 6.02
C TRP A 62 -9.41 -3.10 5.84
N PRO A 63 -8.87 -3.81 6.85
CA PRO A 63 -7.73 -4.70 6.65
C PRO A 63 -8.09 -5.89 5.74
N GLU A 64 -9.27 -6.47 5.92
CA GLU A 64 -9.75 -7.60 5.12
C GLU A 64 -9.93 -7.18 3.66
N THR A 65 -10.58 -6.04 3.40
CA THR A 65 -10.77 -5.55 2.03
C THR A 65 -9.45 -5.15 1.38
N LEU A 66 -8.48 -4.67 2.16
CA LEU A 66 -7.12 -4.35 1.70
C LEU A 66 -6.43 -5.62 1.21
N VAL A 67 -6.39 -6.65 2.04
CA VAL A 67 -5.69 -7.91 1.74
C VAL A 67 -6.31 -8.57 0.50
N ILE A 68 -7.64 -8.60 0.41
CA ILE A 68 -8.33 -9.19 -0.76
C ILE A 68 -8.07 -8.35 -2.02
N GLY A 69 -8.23 -7.02 -1.93
CA GLY A 69 -8.02 -6.11 -3.06
C GLY A 69 -6.60 -6.18 -3.60
N LEU A 70 -5.62 -6.09 -2.71
CA LEU A 70 -4.19 -6.14 -3.04
C LEU A 70 -3.78 -7.54 -3.53
N GLY A 71 -4.28 -8.60 -2.89
CA GLY A 71 -4.04 -9.99 -3.32
C GLY A 71 -4.54 -10.25 -4.74
N LEU A 72 -5.75 -9.80 -5.08
CA LEU A 72 -6.29 -9.92 -6.44
C LEU A 72 -5.47 -9.12 -7.45
N LEU A 73 -5.03 -7.91 -7.10
CA LEU A 73 -4.17 -7.10 -7.95
C LEU A 73 -2.87 -7.84 -8.26
N LEU A 74 -2.19 -8.34 -7.24
CA LEU A 74 -0.92 -9.05 -7.34
C LEU A 74 -1.07 -10.31 -8.18
N ILE A 75 -2.08 -11.14 -7.93
CA ILE A 75 -2.33 -12.36 -8.72
C ILE A 75 -2.56 -12.02 -10.19
N THR A 76 -3.25 -10.90 -10.47
CA THR A 76 -3.56 -10.50 -11.85
C THR A 76 -2.33 -9.98 -12.60
N TRP A 77 -1.38 -9.37 -11.89
CA TRP A 77 -0.20 -8.71 -12.44
C TRP A 77 1.13 -9.37 -12.08
N TYR A 78 1.09 -10.57 -11.49
CA TYR A 78 2.28 -11.20 -10.89
C TYR A 78 3.43 -11.38 -11.88
N LYS A 79 3.16 -11.76 -13.13
CA LYS A 79 4.20 -11.95 -14.16
C LYS A 79 4.88 -10.63 -14.51
N GLU A 80 4.09 -9.59 -14.74
CA GLU A 80 4.60 -8.27 -15.12
C GLU A 80 5.45 -7.67 -13.99
N LEU A 81 4.95 -7.77 -12.76
CA LEU A 81 5.69 -7.35 -11.57
C LEU A 81 6.95 -8.18 -11.37
N TYR A 82 6.88 -9.50 -11.52
CA TYR A 82 8.04 -10.38 -11.38
C TYR A 82 9.14 -10.05 -12.39
N TYR A 83 8.79 -9.89 -13.67
CA TYR A 83 9.77 -9.54 -14.70
C TYR A 83 10.31 -8.12 -14.51
N GLY A 84 9.48 -7.15 -14.11
CA GLY A 84 9.92 -5.79 -13.80
C GLY A 84 10.86 -5.72 -12.59
N ILE A 85 10.58 -6.45 -11.52
CA ILE A 85 11.46 -6.53 -10.36
C ILE A 85 12.75 -7.26 -10.74
N LYS A 86 12.67 -8.34 -11.53
CA LYS A 86 13.86 -9.07 -12.00
C LYS A 86 14.80 -8.19 -12.84
N THR A 87 14.27 -7.35 -13.72
CA THR A 87 15.08 -6.43 -14.53
C THR A 87 15.71 -5.34 -13.69
N LEU A 88 14.95 -4.76 -12.74
CA LEU A 88 15.48 -3.79 -11.78
C LEU A 88 16.54 -4.41 -10.86
N TYR A 89 16.29 -5.61 -10.37
CA TYR A 89 17.24 -6.36 -9.54
C TYR A 89 18.53 -6.65 -10.30
N LYS A 90 18.43 -7.12 -11.55
CA LYS A 90 19.60 -7.34 -12.39
C LYS A 90 20.39 -6.04 -12.56
N LYS A 91 19.72 -4.93 -12.89
CA LYS A 91 20.38 -3.63 -13.08
C LYS A 91 21.03 -3.11 -11.81
N TRP A 92 20.37 -3.27 -10.67
CA TRP A 92 20.93 -2.91 -9.36
C TRP A 92 22.12 -3.80 -8.99
N TYR A 93 22.01 -5.11 -9.23
CA TYR A 93 23.07 -6.07 -8.99
C TYR A 93 24.30 -5.79 -9.86
N ASP A 94 24.11 -5.53 -11.16
CA ASP A 94 25.18 -5.16 -12.09
C ASP A 94 25.82 -3.81 -11.69
N TYR A 95 25.05 -2.86 -11.13
CA TYR A 95 25.59 -1.59 -10.61
C TYR A 95 26.44 -1.78 -9.34
N GLU A 96 25.94 -2.57 -8.39
CA GLU A 96 26.56 -2.73 -7.08
C GLU A 96 27.76 -3.70 -7.14
N PHE A 97 27.69 -4.74 -7.98
CA PHE A 97 28.68 -5.82 -8.06
C PHE A 97 29.40 -5.94 -9.41
N GLY A 98 28.95 -5.26 -10.47
CA GLY A 98 29.58 -5.35 -11.80
C GLY A 98 31.00 -4.77 -11.85
N TRP A 99 31.35 -3.86 -10.95
CA TRP A 99 32.72 -3.33 -10.81
C TRP A 99 33.67 -4.30 -10.10
N GLN A 100 33.12 -5.25 -9.31
CA GLN A 100 33.94 -6.22 -8.58
C GLN A 100 34.43 -7.36 -9.48
N GLU A 101 33.71 -7.71 -10.56
CA GLU A 101 34.17 -8.67 -11.57
C GLU A 101 35.29 -8.10 -12.46
N GLU A 102 35.26 -6.79 -12.79
CA GLU A 102 36.37 -6.16 -13.54
C GLU A 102 37.67 -6.07 -12.71
N GLU A 103 37.57 -5.81 -11.39
CA GLU A 103 38.73 -5.83 -10.49
C GLU A 103 39.19 -7.23 -10.07
N LEU A 104 38.37 -8.28 -10.25
CA LEU A 104 38.78 -9.69 -10.08
C LEU A 104 39.26 -10.33 -11.42
N SER A 105 39.18 -9.57 -12.52
CA SER A 105 39.73 -9.88 -13.85
C SER A 105 41.19 -9.42 -14.12
N PRO A 106 42.03 -8.90 -13.19
CA PRO A 106 43.46 -8.75 -13.48
C PRO A 106 44.20 -10.08 -13.32
N PHE A 107 43.59 -11.09 -12.67
CA PHE A 107 44.09 -12.46 -12.58
C PHE A 107 43.49 -13.37 -13.65
N LYS A 108 43.42 -12.90 -14.89
CA LYS A 108 43.54 -13.84 -16.01
C LYS A 108 44.99 -14.30 -16.02
N ILE A 109 45.27 -15.35 -15.24
CA ILE A 109 46.57 -16.04 -15.23
C ILE A 109 46.91 -16.31 -16.70
N HIS A 110 47.90 -15.57 -17.21
CA HIS A 110 48.55 -15.90 -18.46
C HIS A 110 49.11 -17.29 -18.24
N ARG A 111 48.49 -18.31 -18.82
CA ARG A 111 49.00 -19.67 -18.79
C ARG A 111 50.11 -19.71 -19.85
N PRO A 112 51.40 -19.77 -19.49
CA PRO A 112 52.50 -19.83 -20.45
C PRO A 112 52.66 -21.27 -20.95
N ASP A 113 51.63 -21.82 -21.60
CA ASP A 113 51.57 -23.24 -21.94
C ASP A 113 50.98 -23.46 -23.35
N GLU A 114 51.33 -22.61 -24.30
CA GLU A 114 51.23 -22.97 -25.73
C GLU A 114 52.52 -22.55 -26.43
N GLU A 115 53.63 -23.18 -26.02
CA GLU A 115 54.77 -23.44 -26.89
C GLU A 115 54.59 -24.86 -27.44
N GLU A 116 54.19 -24.98 -28.71
CA GLU A 116 54.84 -25.84 -29.72
C GLU A 116 54.48 -25.38 -31.14
#